data_AF-A0A8K0CKQ2-F1
#
_entry.id   AF-A0A8K0CKQ2-F1
#
_cell.length_a   1.000
_cell.length_b   1.000
_cell.length_c   1.000
_cell.angle_alpha   90.00
_cell.angle_beta   90.00
_cell.angle_gamma   90.00
#
_symmetry.space_group_name_H-M   'P 1'
#
loop_
_entity.id
_entity.type
_entity.pdbx_description
1 polymer ?
#
loop_
_entity_poly.entity_id
_entity_poly.type
_entity_poly.pdbx_seq_one_letter_code
_entity_poly.pdbx_strand_id
1 'polypeptide(L)'
;VNQNQIFQHPHQMVFYATTESLLKSNINPQHELAAQILLTAIKQARSNSGFGLLNRNSQDGILTYLWAPLFLLKAAHWPSVNLNMLPNLQNTFKKIKDLKLDYLELEIFENILLCRGDLIGDSGQASLADDVQERALQTLTVHTVSNRGRLEKLLTAIPMLFTPSSGALCAILFRPIIGPIPIETVILTI
;
A
#
# COMPACT_ATOMS: atom_id res chain seq x y z
N VAL A 1 -7.37 -67.12 44.50
CA VAL A 1 -8.67 -66.44 44.59
C VAL A 1 -8.78 -65.50 43.40
N ASN A 2 -9.93 -65.55 42.75
CA ASN A 2 -10.27 -65.04 41.43
C ASN A 2 -10.68 -63.55 41.45
N GLN A 3 -10.50 -62.90 40.28
CA GLN A 3 -11.41 -61.95 39.62
C GLN A 3 -11.56 -60.47 40.07
N ASN A 4 -11.04 -59.60 39.18
CA ASN A 4 -11.70 -58.53 38.39
C ASN A 4 -12.57 -57.45 39.05
N GLN A 5 -12.19 -56.19 38.78
CA GLN A 5 -12.97 -55.12 38.09
C GLN A 5 -12.05 -53.88 37.95
N ILE A 6 -11.38 -53.63 36.81
CA ILE A 6 -11.80 -52.94 35.57
C ILE A 6 -12.52 -51.60 35.79
N PHE A 7 -11.81 -50.48 35.54
CA PHE A 7 -12.27 -49.24 34.89
C PHE A 7 -11.03 -48.60 34.23
N GLN A 8 -10.75 -48.88 32.94
CA GLN A 8 -11.02 -48.03 31.77
C GLN A 8 -10.29 -46.65 31.72
N HIS A 9 -9.32 -46.54 30.80
CA HIS A 9 -8.56 -45.34 30.36
C HIS A 9 -9.45 -44.23 29.77
N PRO A 10 -8.99 -42.95 29.62
CA PRO A 10 -8.34 -42.55 28.36
C PRO A 10 -7.23 -41.46 28.43
N HIS A 11 -6.24 -41.63 27.56
CA HIS A 11 -5.56 -40.63 26.72
C HIS A 11 -5.06 -39.29 27.33
N GLN A 12 -3.76 -39.25 27.64
CA GLN A 12 -3.00 -38.00 27.55
C GLN A 12 -2.81 -37.63 26.07
N MET A 13 -3.68 -36.78 25.54
CA MET A 13 -3.41 -36.03 24.32
C MET A 13 -2.37 -34.95 24.65
N VAL A 14 -1.10 -35.23 24.33
CA VAL A 14 -0.11 -34.17 24.14
C VAL A 14 -0.51 -33.42 22.88
N PHE A 15 -1.22 -32.30 23.05
CA PHE A 15 -1.46 -31.36 21.96
C PHE A 15 -0.11 -30.77 21.56
N TYR A 16 0.47 -31.28 20.47
CA TYR A 16 1.39 -30.51 19.67
C TYR A 16 0.56 -29.39 19.03
N ALA A 17 0.39 -28.28 19.75
CA ALA A 17 -0.03 -27.04 19.14
C ALA A 17 1.05 -26.69 18.11
N THR A 18 0.79 -26.99 16.85
CA THR A 18 1.63 -26.62 15.72
C THR A 18 1.96 -25.14 15.87
N THR A 19 3.24 -24.82 15.95
CA THR A 19 3.76 -23.45 16.15
C THR A 19 3.17 -22.44 15.16
N GLU A 20 2.64 -22.89 14.02
CA GLU A 20 1.90 -22.08 13.05
C GLU A 20 0.55 -21.54 13.53
N SER A 21 -0.17 -22.23 14.43
CA SER A 21 -1.48 -21.76 14.92
C SER A 21 -1.38 -20.67 15.98
N LEU A 22 -0.28 -20.67 16.75
CA LEU A 22 0.06 -19.66 17.75
C LEU A 22 0.65 -18.37 17.13
N LEU A 23 1.22 -18.45 15.93
CA LEU A 23 1.70 -17.29 15.17
C LEU A 23 0.54 -16.52 14.52
N LYS A 24 -0.49 -17.22 14.05
CA LYS A 24 -1.71 -16.59 13.49
C LYS A 24 -2.59 -15.92 14.55
N SER A 25 -2.43 -16.27 15.83
CA SER A 25 -3.34 -15.79 16.89
C SER A 25 -2.99 -14.42 17.49
N ASN A 26 -1.96 -13.70 17.02
CA ASN A 26 -1.54 -12.42 17.60
C ASN A 26 -1.17 -11.33 16.57
N ILE A 27 -1.51 -11.48 15.28
CA ILE A 27 -1.31 -10.39 14.33
C ILE A 27 -2.33 -9.30 14.64
N ASN A 28 -1.85 -8.15 15.13
CA ASN A 28 -2.72 -7.01 15.39
C ASN A 28 -3.49 -6.66 14.09
N PRO A 29 -4.84 -6.57 14.12
CA PRO A 29 -5.68 -6.31 12.94
C PRO A 29 -5.27 -5.08 12.11
N GLN A 30 -4.57 -4.13 12.71
CA GLN A 30 -4.06 -2.95 12.01
C GLN A 30 -2.96 -3.29 11.00
N HIS A 31 -2.14 -4.30 11.25
CA HIS A 31 -1.16 -4.78 10.26
C HIS A 31 -1.89 -5.45 9.10
N GLU A 32 -2.88 -6.31 9.38
CA GLU A 32 -3.67 -6.97 8.33
C GLU A 32 -4.39 -5.96 7.46
N LEU A 33 -4.99 -4.93 8.06
CA LEU A 33 -5.60 -3.83 7.34
C LEU A 33 -4.58 -3.08 6.47
N ALA A 34 -3.38 -2.80 6.98
CA ALA A 34 -2.33 -2.15 6.18
C ALA A 34 -1.93 -3.02 4.97
N ALA A 35 -1.78 -4.33 5.15
CA ALA A 35 -1.48 -5.26 4.05
C ALA A 35 -2.62 -5.33 3.03
N GLN A 36 -3.88 -5.34 3.47
CA GLN A 36 -5.04 -5.28 2.57
C GLN A 36 -5.05 -3.97 1.76
N ILE A 37 -4.81 -2.83 2.41
CA ILE A 37 -4.72 -1.53 1.73
C ILE A 37 -3.60 -1.57 0.68
N LEU A 38 -2.41 -2.06 1.03
CA LEU A 38 -1.30 -2.16 0.08
C LEU A 38 -1.64 -3.09 -1.09
N LEU A 39 -2.19 -4.27 -0.81
CA LEU A 39 -2.60 -5.23 -1.83
C LEU A 39 -3.61 -4.62 -2.81
N THR A 40 -4.64 -3.96 -2.28
CA THR A 40 -5.64 -3.26 -3.10
C THR A 40 -5.02 -2.10 -3.87
N ALA A 41 -4.14 -1.32 -3.23
CA ALA A 41 -3.46 -0.19 -3.85
C ALA A 41 -2.63 -0.62 -5.06
N ILE A 42 -1.81 -1.67 -4.92
CA ILE A 42 -0.99 -2.20 -6.01
C ILE A 42 -1.87 -2.72 -7.15
N LYS A 43 -2.91 -3.52 -6.84
CA LYS A 43 -3.83 -4.03 -7.86
C LYS A 43 -4.52 -2.92 -8.64
N GLN A 44 -5.01 -1.90 -7.94
CA GLN A 44 -5.67 -0.75 -8.55
C GLN A 44 -4.71 0.08 -9.40
N ALA A 45 -3.48 0.30 -8.93
CA ALA A 45 -2.46 1.02 -9.69
C ALA A 45 -2.20 0.32 -11.03
N ARG A 46 -2.02 -1.01 -11.03
CA ARG A 46 -1.80 -1.78 -12.26
C ARG A 46 -2.95 -1.70 -13.28
N SER A 47 -4.16 -1.42 -12.81
CA SER A 47 -5.35 -1.20 -13.65
C SER A 47 -5.70 0.27 -13.88
N ASN A 48 -4.87 1.21 -13.41
CA ASN A 48 -5.10 2.64 -13.59
C ASN A 48 -5.08 3.01 -15.08
N SER A 49 -5.96 3.92 -15.52
CA SER A 49 -6.10 4.29 -16.93
C SER A 49 -4.84 4.87 -17.59
N GLY A 50 -3.92 5.42 -16.80
CA GLY A 50 -2.62 5.90 -17.28
C GLY A 50 -1.50 4.91 -16.98
N PHE A 51 -1.17 4.71 -15.70
CA PHE A 51 -0.05 3.85 -15.27
C PHE A 51 -0.20 2.39 -15.75
N GLY A 52 -1.43 1.89 -15.88
CA GLY A 52 -1.71 0.56 -16.40
C GLY A 52 -1.33 0.34 -17.86
N LEU A 53 -1.06 1.42 -18.63
CA LEU A 53 -0.59 1.34 -20.01
C LEU A 53 0.88 0.90 -20.11
N LEU A 54 1.66 1.09 -19.04
CA LEU A 54 3.04 0.63 -18.99
C LEU A 54 3.09 -0.90 -18.96
N ASN A 55 4.16 -1.47 -19.49
CA ASN A 55 4.37 -2.91 -19.41
C ASN A 55 4.66 -3.36 -17.97
N ARG A 56 4.44 -4.65 -17.70
CA ARG A 56 4.54 -5.21 -16.35
C ARG A 56 5.90 -4.95 -15.69
N ASN A 57 7.00 -5.08 -16.44
CA ASN A 57 8.35 -4.85 -15.93
C ASN A 57 8.57 -3.40 -15.48
N SER A 58 8.07 -2.42 -16.24
CA SER A 58 8.16 -1.01 -15.89
C SER A 58 7.26 -0.68 -14.70
N GLN A 59 6.06 -1.23 -14.67
CA GLN A 59 5.17 -1.10 -13.51
C GLN A 59 5.81 -1.66 -12.24
N ASP A 60 6.42 -2.85 -12.33
CA ASP A 60 7.11 -3.52 -11.24
C ASP A 60 8.28 -2.69 -10.72
N GLY A 61 9.14 -2.19 -11.62
CA GLY A 61 10.23 -1.28 -11.27
C GLY A 61 9.70 -0.08 -10.48
N ILE A 62 8.75 0.66 -11.04
CA ILE A 62 8.17 1.85 -10.40
C ILE A 62 7.54 1.52 -9.05
N LEU A 63 6.72 0.47 -8.96
CA LEU A 63 6.02 0.12 -7.73
C LEU A 63 7.00 -0.29 -6.62
N THR A 64 8.11 -0.95 -6.94
CA THR A 64 9.14 -1.27 -5.92
C THR A 64 9.80 -0.01 -5.34
N TYR A 65 9.92 1.08 -6.11
CA TYR A 65 10.44 2.37 -5.61
C TYR A 65 9.36 3.22 -4.92
N LEU A 66 8.12 3.19 -5.39
CA LEU A 66 7.06 4.14 -5.03
C LEU A 66 5.88 3.53 -4.27
N TRP A 67 6.00 2.29 -3.77
CA TRP A 67 4.93 1.67 -2.98
C TRP A 67 4.57 2.47 -1.73
N ALA A 68 5.54 3.09 -1.06
CA ALA A 68 5.33 3.81 0.18
C ALA A 68 4.46 5.07 -0.02
N PRO A 69 4.80 6.02 -0.91
CA PRO A 69 3.94 7.16 -1.18
C PRO A 69 2.56 6.74 -1.73
N LEU A 70 2.49 5.71 -2.57
CA LEU A 70 1.21 5.16 -3.06
C LEU A 70 0.36 4.61 -1.90
N PHE A 71 0.96 3.84 -1.00
CA PHE A 71 0.29 3.31 0.18
C PHE A 71 -0.28 4.42 1.05
N LEU A 72 0.48 5.48 1.32
CA LEU A 72 0.00 6.61 2.12
C LEU A 72 -1.19 7.30 1.47
N LEU A 73 -1.12 7.55 0.15
CA LEU A 73 -2.20 8.18 -0.61
C LEU A 73 -3.50 7.37 -0.48
N LYS A 74 -3.41 6.05 -0.69
CA LYS A 74 -4.54 5.12 -0.63
C LYS A 74 -5.06 4.94 0.79
N ALA A 75 -4.18 4.78 1.77
CA ALA A 75 -4.54 4.64 3.16
C ALA A 75 -5.26 5.88 3.69
N ALA A 76 -4.81 7.09 3.36
CA ALA A 76 -5.47 8.33 3.79
C ALA A 76 -6.93 8.46 3.34
N HIS A 77 -7.28 7.86 2.20
CA HIS A 77 -8.62 7.86 1.61
C HIS A 77 -9.40 6.56 1.88
N TRP A 78 -8.87 5.67 2.71
CA TRP A 78 -9.53 4.42 3.03
C TRP A 78 -10.67 4.65 4.05
N PRO A 79 -11.90 4.15 3.81
CA PRO A 79 -13.10 4.53 4.59
C PRO A 79 -13.00 4.32 6.09
N SER A 80 -12.30 3.28 6.54
CA SER A 80 -12.26 2.86 7.95
C SER A 80 -10.84 2.79 8.53
N VAL A 81 -9.87 3.50 7.96
CA VAL A 81 -8.51 3.40 8.47
C VAL A 81 -8.34 4.17 9.77
N ASN A 82 -7.75 3.49 10.76
CA ASN A 82 -7.24 4.11 11.98
C ASN A 82 -5.79 3.64 12.20
N LEU A 83 -4.84 4.37 11.64
CA LEU A 83 -3.41 4.01 11.67
C LEU A 83 -2.73 4.48 12.97
N ASN A 84 -3.30 4.16 14.12
CA ASN A 84 -2.70 4.50 15.42
C ASN A 84 -1.27 3.96 15.57
N MET A 85 -0.87 2.93 14.80
CA MET A 85 0.51 2.43 14.71
C MET A 85 1.53 3.46 14.21
N LEU A 86 1.09 4.57 13.61
CA LEU A 86 1.96 5.61 13.04
C LEU A 86 1.72 6.95 13.73
N PRO A 87 1.99 7.09 15.04
CA PRO A 87 1.70 8.31 15.80
C PRO A 87 2.41 9.54 15.20
N ASN A 88 3.64 9.37 14.70
CA ASN A 88 4.43 10.45 14.11
C ASN A 88 3.94 10.86 12.71
N LEU A 89 3.07 10.07 12.07
CA LEU A 89 2.56 10.35 10.72
C LEU A 89 1.10 10.80 10.73
N GLN A 90 0.44 10.86 11.90
CA GLN A 90 -0.96 11.28 12.02
C GLN A 90 -1.22 12.63 11.37
N ASN A 91 -0.32 13.60 11.57
CA ASN A 91 -0.45 14.92 10.96
C ASN A 91 -0.35 14.86 9.43
N THR A 92 0.57 14.05 8.89
CA THR A 92 0.72 13.86 7.45
C THR A 92 -0.50 13.18 6.85
N PHE A 93 -0.97 12.09 7.47
CA PHE A 93 -2.19 11.39 7.08
C PHE A 93 -3.42 12.30 7.10
N LYS A 94 -3.59 13.08 8.17
CA LYS A 94 -4.68 14.04 8.30
C LYS A 94 -4.63 15.07 7.18
N LYS A 95 -3.47 15.66 6.90
CA LYS A 95 -3.34 16.64 5.81
C LYS A 95 -3.66 16.04 4.43
N ILE A 96 -3.22 14.80 4.15
CA ILE A 96 -3.56 14.10 2.91
C ILE A 96 -5.07 13.82 2.84
N LYS A 97 -5.67 13.34 3.93
CA LYS A 97 -7.11 13.10 4.02
C LYS A 97 -7.93 14.39 3.87
N ASP A 98 -7.44 15.50 4.40
CA ASP A 98 -8.03 16.85 4.29
C ASP A 98 -7.86 17.46 2.89
N LEU A 99 -7.15 16.79 1.99
CA LEU A 99 -7.24 17.09 0.56
C LEU A 99 -8.63 16.76 0.04
N LYS A 100 -9.32 15.75 0.59
CA LYS A 100 -10.62 15.29 0.11
C LYS A 100 -10.61 15.07 -1.40
N LEU A 101 -9.67 14.23 -1.86
CA LEU A 101 -9.59 13.90 -3.28
C LEU A 101 -10.88 13.21 -3.70
N ASP A 102 -11.49 13.69 -4.78
CA ASP A 102 -12.51 12.90 -5.46
C ASP A 102 -11.88 11.74 -6.23
N TYR A 103 -12.72 10.90 -6.84
CA TYR A 103 -12.25 9.72 -7.57
C TYR A 103 -11.31 10.08 -8.73
N LEU A 104 -11.62 11.16 -9.47
CA LEU A 104 -10.84 11.59 -10.62
C LEU A 104 -9.50 12.21 -10.17
N GLU A 105 -9.52 13.06 -9.15
CA GLU A 105 -8.30 13.63 -8.57
C GLU A 105 -7.38 12.53 -8.02
N LEU A 106 -7.92 11.48 -7.40
CA LEU A 106 -7.14 10.35 -6.92
C LEU A 106 -6.47 9.59 -8.08
N GLU A 107 -7.21 9.32 -9.16
CA GLU A 107 -6.69 8.66 -10.36
C GLU A 107 -5.58 9.49 -11.04
N ILE A 108 -5.80 10.81 -11.17
CA ILE A 108 -4.81 11.75 -11.70
C ILE A 108 -3.56 11.78 -10.81
N PHE A 109 -3.73 11.80 -9.48
CA PHE A 109 -2.61 11.78 -8.53
C PHE A 109 -1.77 10.53 -8.66
N GLU A 110 -2.39 9.37 -8.83
CA GLU A 110 -1.67 8.12 -9.08
C GLU A 110 -0.86 8.18 -10.35
N ASN A 111 -1.41 8.74 -11.44
CA ASN A 111 -0.67 8.92 -12.68
C ASN A 111 0.52 9.89 -12.52
N ILE A 112 0.32 11.01 -11.82
CA ILE A 112 1.40 11.96 -11.53
C ILE A 112 2.49 11.30 -10.67
N LEU A 113 2.09 10.54 -9.66
CA LEU A 113 3.00 9.88 -8.73
C LEU A 113 3.80 8.75 -9.40
N LEU A 114 3.11 7.87 -10.15
CA LEU A 114 3.67 6.61 -10.62
C LEU A 114 4.30 6.70 -12.00
N CYS A 115 3.79 7.53 -12.92
CA CYS A 115 4.34 7.59 -14.28
C CYS A 115 5.64 8.40 -14.29
N ARG A 116 6.74 7.75 -13.90
CA ARG A 116 8.07 8.33 -13.71
C ARG A 116 9.05 7.71 -14.71
N GLY A 117 9.27 8.37 -15.85
CA GLY A 117 10.17 7.89 -16.89
C GLY A 117 11.61 7.73 -16.42
N ASP A 118 12.05 8.53 -15.44
CA ASP A 118 13.38 8.46 -14.83
C ASP A 118 13.66 7.17 -14.06
N LEU A 119 12.62 6.38 -13.73
CA LEU A 119 12.74 5.09 -13.06
C LEU A 119 12.70 3.90 -14.04
N ILE A 120 12.57 4.16 -15.35
CA ILE A 120 12.38 3.13 -16.38
C ILE A 120 13.64 3.04 -17.27
N GLY A 121 14.17 1.83 -17.43
CA GLY A 121 15.33 1.59 -18.32
C GLY A 121 14.98 1.49 -19.80
N ASP A 122 13.75 1.13 -20.15
CA ASP A 122 13.25 1.08 -21.53
C ASP A 122 12.82 2.47 -22.00
N SER A 123 13.47 3.00 -23.03
CA SER A 123 13.23 4.38 -23.49
C SER A 123 11.81 4.60 -24.03
N GLY A 124 11.19 3.58 -24.63
CA GLY A 124 9.82 3.69 -25.14
C GLY A 124 8.79 3.77 -24.01
N GLN A 125 8.98 2.95 -22.99
CA GLN A 125 8.17 2.98 -21.77
C GLN A 125 8.42 4.23 -20.93
N ALA A 126 9.66 4.73 -20.88
CA ALA A 126 9.99 5.99 -20.22
C ALA A 126 9.26 7.16 -20.88
N SER A 127 9.33 7.28 -22.21
CA SER A 127 8.58 8.31 -22.95
C SER A 127 7.08 8.19 -22.74
N LEU A 128 6.52 6.98 -22.76
CA LEU A 128 5.10 6.77 -22.49
C LEU A 128 4.71 7.20 -21.07
N ALA A 129 5.55 6.91 -20.08
CA ALA A 129 5.31 7.34 -18.70
C ALA A 129 5.31 8.87 -18.59
N ASP A 130 6.28 9.55 -19.19
CA ASP A 130 6.37 11.00 -19.20
C ASP A 130 5.15 11.63 -19.90
N ASP A 131 4.71 11.08 -21.05
CA ASP A 131 3.52 11.53 -21.77
C ASP A 131 2.23 11.34 -20.96
N VAL A 132 2.12 10.26 -20.18
CA VAL A 132 0.98 10.03 -19.28
C VAL A 132 1.02 11.01 -18.12
N GLN A 133 2.19 11.26 -17.55
CA GLN A 133 2.37 12.19 -16.44
C GLN A 133 2.02 13.63 -16.86
N GLU A 134 2.50 14.07 -18.03
CA GLU A 134 2.21 15.39 -18.57
C GLU A 134 0.70 15.57 -18.80
N ARG A 135 0.05 14.59 -19.43
CA ARG A 135 -1.41 14.62 -19.62
C ARG A 135 -2.16 14.67 -18.30
N ALA A 136 -1.73 13.91 -17.28
CA ALA A 136 -2.35 13.94 -15.96
C ALA A 136 -2.24 15.35 -15.32
N LEU A 137 -1.10 16.04 -15.47
CA LEU A 137 -0.94 17.43 -15.01
C LEU A 137 -1.85 18.41 -15.77
N GLN A 138 -1.98 18.24 -17.09
CA GLN A 138 -2.90 19.04 -17.90
C GLN A 138 -4.36 18.81 -17.49
N THR A 139 -4.76 17.55 -17.30
CA THR A 139 -6.10 17.19 -16.81
C THR A 139 -6.36 17.78 -15.42
N LEU A 140 -5.38 17.72 -14.51
CA LEU A 140 -5.51 18.33 -13.18
C LEU A 140 -5.75 19.84 -13.27
N THR A 141 -5.02 20.52 -14.14
CA THR A 141 -5.12 21.97 -14.34
C THR A 141 -6.52 22.35 -14.82
N VAL A 142 -7.04 21.63 -15.81
CA VAL A 142 -8.40 21.84 -16.32
C VAL A 142 -9.45 21.53 -15.24
N HIS A 143 -9.29 20.42 -14.53
CA HIS A 143 -10.24 20.00 -13.48
C HIS A 143 -10.35 21.02 -12.34
N THR A 144 -9.25 21.70 -12.02
CA THR A 144 -9.16 22.61 -10.88
C THR A 144 -9.41 24.08 -11.23
N VAL A 145 -9.68 24.41 -12.51
CA VAL A 145 -9.84 25.79 -12.99
C VAL A 145 -10.93 26.56 -12.25
N SER A 146 -12.02 25.88 -11.88
CA SER A 146 -13.17 26.48 -11.18
C SER A 146 -12.95 26.62 -9.67
N ASN A 147 -11.88 26.05 -9.12
CA ASN A 147 -11.60 26.02 -7.68
C ASN A 147 -10.25 26.69 -7.38
N ARG A 148 -10.30 28.00 -7.13
CA ARG A 148 -9.11 28.83 -6.90
C ARG A 148 -8.25 28.27 -5.76
N GLY A 149 -6.98 27.99 -6.07
CA GLY A 149 -6.01 27.43 -5.11
C GLY A 149 -6.08 25.91 -4.92
N ARG A 150 -7.02 25.21 -5.56
CA ARG A 150 -7.08 23.73 -5.49
C ARG A 150 -5.85 23.10 -6.13
N LEU A 151 -5.45 23.56 -7.32
CA LEU A 151 -4.25 23.09 -8.01
C LEU A 151 -3.00 23.19 -7.13
N GLU A 152 -2.79 24.37 -6.54
CA GLU A 152 -1.64 24.64 -5.65
C GLU A 152 -1.67 23.72 -4.42
N LYS A 153 -2.83 23.60 -3.76
CA LYS A 153 -2.99 22.71 -2.60
C LYS A 153 -2.69 21.25 -2.95
N LEU A 154 -3.08 20.82 -4.14
CA LEU A 154 -2.83 19.47 -4.62
C LEU A 154 -1.35 19.25 -4.94
N LEU A 155 -0.74 20.10 -5.77
CA LEU A 155 0.67 19.96 -6.15
C LEU A 155 1.61 20.05 -4.94
N THR A 156 1.33 20.94 -4.00
CA THR A 156 2.11 21.07 -2.75
C THR A 156 1.96 19.88 -1.80
N ALA A 157 0.94 19.03 -1.99
CA ALA A 157 0.76 17.83 -1.18
C ALA A 157 1.58 16.64 -1.67
N ILE A 158 2.02 16.63 -2.94
CA ILE A 158 2.80 15.52 -3.51
C ILE A 158 4.08 15.25 -2.71
N PRO A 159 4.94 16.26 -2.38
CA PRO A 159 6.13 16.02 -1.58
C PRO A 159 5.83 15.44 -0.20
N MET A 160 4.64 15.69 0.35
CA MET A 160 4.27 15.19 1.67
C MET A 160 4.16 13.66 1.70
N LEU A 161 3.84 13.03 0.56
CA LEU A 161 3.79 11.56 0.41
C LEU A 161 5.19 10.93 0.55
N PHE A 162 6.26 11.69 0.38
CA PHE A 162 7.64 11.24 0.52
C PHE A 162 8.23 11.51 1.91
N THR A 163 7.46 12.14 2.82
CA THR A 163 7.94 12.49 4.17
C THR A 163 8.35 11.25 4.99
N PRO A 164 7.57 10.16 5.06
CA PRO A 164 7.99 8.98 5.79
C PRO A 164 8.95 8.12 4.97
N SER A 165 9.98 7.59 5.64
CA SER A 165 10.85 6.57 5.05
C SER A 165 10.07 5.30 4.74
N SER A 166 10.22 4.77 3.52
CA SER A 166 9.70 3.46 3.12
C SER A 166 10.17 2.34 4.06
N GLY A 167 11.44 2.37 4.49
CA GLY A 167 12.00 1.41 5.44
C GLY A 167 11.33 1.47 6.82
N ALA A 168 11.05 2.68 7.33
CA ALA A 168 10.34 2.85 8.60
C ALA A 168 8.88 2.36 8.50
N LEU A 169 8.18 2.70 7.41
CA LEU A 169 6.83 2.19 7.14
C LEU A 169 6.82 0.67 7.04
N CYS A 170 7.79 0.08 6.33
CA CYS A 170 7.94 -1.36 6.20
C CYS A 170 8.15 -2.04 7.56
N ALA A 171 9.06 -1.51 8.36
CA ALA A 171 9.39 -2.08 9.67
C ALA A 171 8.19 -2.06 10.63
N ILE A 172 7.39 -0.99 10.62
CA ILE A 172 6.25 -0.84 11.52
C ILE A 172 5.02 -1.60 11.03
N LEU A 173 4.67 -1.48 9.75
CA LEU A 173 3.38 -1.97 9.24
C LEU A 173 3.42 -3.38 8.67
N PHE A 174 4.50 -3.73 7.97
CA PHE A 174 4.51 -4.90 7.09
C PHE A 174 5.39 -6.03 7.61
N ARG A 175 6.54 -5.71 8.24
CA ARG A 175 7.45 -6.70 8.84
C ARG A 175 6.78 -7.67 9.83
N PRO A 176 5.78 -7.26 10.63
CA PRO A 176 5.03 -8.21 11.47
C PRO A 176 4.26 -9.29 10.69
N ILE A 177 3.96 -9.07 9.40
CA ILE A 177 3.24 -10.01 8.55
C ILE A 177 4.20 -10.78 7.62
N ILE A 178 5.10 -10.07 6.94
CA ILE A 178 5.96 -10.65 5.90
C ILE A 178 7.32 -11.12 6.44
N GLY A 179 7.61 -10.83 7.70
CA GLY A 179 8.86 -11.20 8.36
C GLY A 179 10.09 -10.57 7.69
N PRO A 180 11.14 -11.35 7.39
CA PRO A 180 12.37 -10.83 6.78
C PRO A 180 12.27 -10.62 5.27
N ILE A 181 11.15 -11.00 4.64
CA ILE A 181 10.99 -10.88 3.18
C ILE A 181 10.98 -9.39 2.80
N PRO A 182 11.81 -8.95 1.84
CA PRO A 182 11.74 -7.59 1.32
C PRO A 182 10.35 -7.29 0.77
N ILE A 183 9.81 -6.12 1.07
CA ILE A 183 8.46 -5.75 0.64
C ILE A 183 8.38 -5.65 -0.89
N GLU A 184 9.49 -5.30 -1.53
CA GLU A 184 9.65 -5.28 -2.98
C GLU A 184 9.35 -6.66 -3.58
N THR A 185 9.86 -7.73 -2.98
CA THR A 185 9.55 -9.11 -3.41
C THR A 185 8.06 -9.40 -3.31
N VAL A 186 7.40 -8.94 -2.25
CA VAL A 186 5.94 -9.11 -2.09
C VAL A 186 5.19 -8.35 -3.18
N ILE A 187 5.58 -7.12 -3.47
CA ILE A 187 4.96 -6.28 -4.51
C ILE A 187 5.02 -6.95 -5.89
N LEU A 188 6.13 -7.58 -6.23
CA LEU A 188 6.30 -8.29 -7.50
C LEU A 188 5.34 -9.47 -7.66
N THR A 189 4.89 -10.07 -6.54
CA THR A 189 3.93 -11.19 -6.54
C THR A 189 2.46 -10.78 -6.64
N ILE A 190 2.15 -9.48 -6.50
CA ILE A 190 0.79 -8.92 -6.57
C ILE A 190 0.42 -8.57 -8.01
#